data_AF-A0A5C7SHZ3-F1
#
_entry.id   AF-A0A5C7SHZ3-F1
#
_cell.length_a   1.000
_cell.length_b   1.000
_cell.length_c   1.000
_cell.angle_alpha   90.00
_cell.angle_beta   90.00
_cell.angle_gamma   90.00
#
_symmetry.space_group_name_H-M   'P 1'
#
loop_
_entity.id
_entity.type
_entity.pdbx_description
1 polymer ?
#
loop_
_entity_poly.entity_id
_entity_poly.type
_entity_poly.pdbx_seq_one_letter_code
_entity_poly.pdbx_strand_id
1 'polypeptide(L)'
;MRVFVLVLFLAVCSLSANASSLPKDMLGAWASELSACGEQASELGMTIETKTVLFYEHGFDITKLTKLKDGSLKASGFSVADDGRAKGTLTLKQVSADTIVVGDQTYYRCKGKS
;
A
#
# COMPACT_ATOMS: atom_id res chain seq x y z
N MET A 1 42.67 -16.61 35.75
CA MET A 1 41.26 -16.86 36.13
C MET A 1 40.51 -15.53 36.03
N ARG A 2 39.70 -15.36 34.97
CA ARG A 2 38.44 -14.58 34.88
C ARG A 2 38.14 -14.32 33.40
N VAL A 3 37.37 -15.26 32.86
CA VAL A 3 36.67 -15.19 31.58
C VAL A 3 35.50 -14.22 31.75
N PHE A 4 35.35 -13.25 30.85
CA PHE A 4 34.06 -12.65 30.55
C PHE A 4 33.96 -12.42 29.04
N VAL A 5 33.54 -13.48 28.34
CA VAL A 5 33.08 -13.43 26.96
C VAL A 5 31.66 -12.88 27.01
N LEU A 6 31.46 -11.63 26.60
CA LEU A 6 30.13 -11.05 26.46
C LEU A 6 29.65 -11.30 25.03
N VAL A 7 28.84 -12.35 24.94
CA VAL A 7 28.04 -12.75 23.79
C VAL A 7 26.95 -11.70 23.57
N LEU A 8 26.94 -11.05 22.40
CA LEU A 8 25.74 -10.35 21.92
C LEU A 8 25.39 -10.86 20.52
N PHE A 9 24.71 -12.01 20.50
CA PHE A 9 23.98 -12.49 19.32
C PHE A 9 22.81 -11.55 19.06
N LEU A 10 22.99 -10.55 18.20
CA LEU A 10 21.88 -9.83 17.57
C LEU A 10 21.29 -10.72 16.47
N ALA A 11 20.51 -11.71 16.89
CA ALA A 11 19.60 -12.43 16.02
C ALA A 11 18.49 -11.47 15.58
N VAL A 12 18.69 -10.83 14.42
CA VAL A 12 17.62 -10.12 13.72
C VAL A 12 16.64 -11.19 13.22
N CYS A 13 15.67 -11.54 14.07
CA CYS A 13 14.49 -12.28 13.66
C CYS A 13 13.69 -11.37 12.71
N SER A 14 14.00 -11.46 11.41
CA SER A 14 13.12 -10.98 10.35
C SER A 14 11.90 -11.89 10.32
N LEU A 15 10.98 -11.71 11.27
CA LEU A 15 9.63 -12.23 11.12
C LEU A 15 9.06 -11.54 9.88
N SER A 16 9.01 -12.27 8.77
CA SER A 16 8.17 -11.92 7.63
C SER A 16 6.72 -11.96 8.10
N ALA A 17 6.28 -10.87 8.72
CA ALA A 17 4.89 -10.62 9.00
C ALA A 17 4.18 -10.61 7.64
N ASN A 18 3.43 -11.67 7.35
CA ASN A 18 2.43 -11.62 6.30
C ASN A 18 1.41 -10.56 6.76
N ALA A 19 1.57 -9.33 6.30
CA ALA A 19 0.56 -8.30 6.52
C ALA A 19 -0.72 -8.82 5.85
N SER A 20 -1.74 -9.12 6.65
CA SER A 20 -3.05 -9.56 6.15
C SER A 20 -3.91 -8.38 5.67
N SER A 21 -3.41 -7.15 5.85
CA SER A 21 -4.07 -5.89 5.54
C SER A 21 -3.06 -4.79 5.24
N LEU A 22 -3.49 -3.77 4.50
CA LEU A 22 -2.68 -2.57 4.27
C LEU A 22 -2.42 -1.79 5.57
N PRO A 23 -1.26 -1.13 5.71
CA PRO A 23 -0.96 -0.24 6.83
C PRO A 23 -1.99 0.89 6.97
N LYS A 24 -2.31 1.28 8.21
CA LYS A 24 -3.33 2.30 8.50
C LYS A 24 -3.01 3.67 7.90
N ASP A 25 -1.73 3.99 7.82
CA ASP A 25 -1.18 5.22 7.24
C ASP A 25 -1.21 5.24 5.70
N MET A 26 -1.61 4.15 5.04
CA MET A 26 -1.92 4.13 3.60
C MET A 26 -3.42 4.32 3.34
N LEU A 27 -4.29 4.15 4.35
CA LEU A 27 -5.73 4.18 4.14
C LEU A 27 -6.25 5.59 3.87
N GLY A 28 -7.38 5.65 3.16
CA GLY A 28 -8.13 6.87 2.87
C GLY A 28 -8.10 7.27 1.40
N ALA A 29 -8.51 8.51 1.15
CA ALA A 29 -8.61 9.11 -0.18
C ALA A 29 -7.27 9.71 -0.64
N TRP A 30 -6.99 9.49 -1.92
CA TRP A 30 -5.80 9.94 -2.63
C TRP A 30 -6.21 10.46 -4.01
N ALA A 31 -5.36 11.27 -4.62
CA ALA A 31 -5.56 11.69 -5.99
C ALA A 31 -4.23 11.96 -6.69
N SER A 32 -4.14 11.68 -7.99
CA SER A 32 -2.95 12.02 -8.79
C SER A 32 -2.78 13.53 -8.97
N GLU A 33 -3.86 14.30 -8.79
CA GLU A 33 -3.85 15.76 -8.66
C GLU A 33 -4.64 16.22 -7.44
N LEU A 34 -4.09 17.19 -6.69
CA LEU A 34 -4.75 17.71 -5.47
C LEU A 34 -6.11 18.37 -5.75
N SER A 35 -6.30 18.93 -6.94
CA SER A 35 -7.57 19.49 -7.41
C SER A 35 -8.69 18.44 -7.48
N ALA A 36 -8.35 17.19 -7.80
CA ALA A 36 -9.29 16.08 -7.92
C ALA A 36 -9.70 15.47 -6.58
N CYS A 37 -9.18 15.96 -5.45
CA CYS A 37 -9.54 15.42 -4.13
C CYS A 37 -11.02 15.59 -3.76
N GLY A 38 -11.75 16.50 -4.41
CA GLY A 38 -13.20 16.63 -4.27
C GLY A 38 -14.01 15.59 -5.07
N GLU A 39 -13.37 14.87 -5.98
CA GLU A 39 -14.00 14.02 -6.98
C GLU A 39 -13.31 12.65 -7.03
N GLN A 40 -13.51 11.85 -5.97
CA GLN A 40 -12.95 10.49 -5.90
C GLN A 40 -13.51 9.54 -6.97
N ALA A 41 -14.67 9.88 -7.56
CA ALA A 41 -15.23 9.21 -8.71
C ALA A 41 -14.72 9.81 -10.04
N SER A 42 -13.45 10.20 -10.10
CA SER A 42 -12.78 10.63 -11.33
C SER A 42 -11.58 9.72 -11.60
N GLU A 43 -11.10 9.66 -12.84
CA GLU A 43 -9.91 8.89 -13.23
C GLU A 43 -8.64 9.25 -12.43
N LEU A 44 -8.65 10.41 -11.77
CA LEU A 44 -7.55 10.91 -10.94
C LEU A 44 -7.68 10.49 -9.47
N GLY A 45 -8.85 9.97 -9.05
CA GLY A 45 -9.15 9.56 -7.69
C GLY A 45 -8.74 8.13 -7.36
N MET A 46 -8.33 7.89 -6.12
CA MET A 46 -8.03 6.56 -5.61
C MET A 46 -8.36 6.48 -4.12
N THR A 47 -9.09 5.47 -3.70
CA THR A 47 -9.35 5.18 -2.28
C THR A 47 -8.67 3.88 -1.87
N ILE A 48 -7.86 3.94 -0.82
CA ILE A 48 -7.21 2.75 -0.26
C ILE A 48 -7.96 2.32 0.99
N GLU A 49 -8.46 1.09 0.95
CA GLU A 49 -9.11 0.41 2.07
C GLU A 49 -8.23 -0.72 2.62
N THR A 50 -8.68 -1.35 3.71
CA THR A 50 -7.91 -2.37 4.45
C THR A 50 -7.46 -3.52 3.55
N LYS A 51 -8.28 -3.92 2.57
CA LYS A 51 -8.06 -5.08 1.68
C LYS A 51 -8.35 -4.79 0.21
N THR A 52 -8.63 -3.53 -0.15
CA THR A 52 -9.00 -3.17 -1.51
C THR A 52 -8.37 -1.83 -1.86
N VAL A 53 -7.95 -1.68 -3.11
CA VAL A 53 -7.60 -0.38 -3.68
C VAL A 53 -8.64 -0.07 -4.75
N LEU A 54 -9.38 1.01 -4.55
CA LEU A 54 -10.43 1.47 -5.44
C LEU A 54 -9.87 2.60 -6.30
N PHE A 55 -10.04 2.46 -7.60
CA PHE A 55 -9.90 3.49 -8.62
C PHE A 55 -11.30 3.80 -9.14
N TYR A 56 -11.42 4.77 -10.05
CA TYR A 56 -12.72 5.22 -10.58
C TYR A 56 -13.71 4.09 -10.96
N GLU A 57 -13.39 3.33 -12.00
CA GLU A 57 -14.23 2.22 -12.52
C GLU A 57 -13.58 0.85 -12.26
N HIS A 58 -12.54 0.81 -11.42
CA HIS A 58 -11.74 -0.39 -11.20
C HIS A 58 -11.44 -0.58 -9.71
N GLY A 59 -11.36 -1.83 -9.29
CA GLY A 59 -10.90 -2.21 -7.95
C GLY A 59 -9.78 -3.22 -8.01
N PHE A 60 -9.00 -3.30 -6.94
CA PHE A 60 -8.03 -4.37 -6.72
C PHE A 60 -8.23 -5.01 -5.35
N ASP A 61 -8.78 -6.22 -5.33
CA ASP A 61 -8.99 -7.01 -4.12
C ASP A 61 -7.71 -7.72 -3.71
N ILE A 62 -7.25 -7.46 -2.50
CA ILE A 62 -5.98 -7.96 -1.98
C ILE A 62 -6.19 -9.28 -1.24
N THR A 63 -5.48 -10.31 -1.68
CA THR A 63 -5.47 -11.62 -1.02
C THR A 63 -4.19 -11.88 -0.23
N LYS A 64 -3.08 -11.26 -0.65
CA LYS A 64 -1.77 -11.40 -0.01
C LYS A 64 -0.98 -10.11 -0.17
N LEU A 65 -0.31 -9.69 0.89
CA LEU A 65 0.69 -8.63 0.86
C LEU A 65 2.07 -9.21 1.14
N THR A 66 3.06 -8.69 0.42
CA THR A 66 4.47 -9.02 0.64
C THR A 66 5.27 -7.73 0.65
N LYS A 67 5.97 -7.46 1.75
CA LYS A 67 6.89 -6.33 1.83
C LYS A 67 8.15 -6.63 1.02
N LEU A 68 8.52 -5.74 0.11
CA LEU A 68 9.71 -5.83 -0.73
C LEU A 68 10.94 -5.23 -0.01
N LYS A 69 12.13 -5.50 -0.55
CA LYS A 69 13.40 -5.03 0.02
C LYS A 69 13.50 -3.51 0.13
N ASP A 70 12.86 -2.78 -0.78
CA ASP A 70 12.83 -1.31 -0.80
C ASP A 70 11.75 -0.71 0.10
N GLY A 71 11.04 -1.54 0.87
CA GLY A 71 9.98 -1.14 1.77
C GLY A 71 8.58 -1.06 1.16
N SER A 72 8.45 -1.15 -0.18
CA SER A 72 7.15 -1.18 -0.85
C SER A 72 6.37 -2.46 -0.53
N LEU A 73 5.05 -2.42 -0.74
CA LEU A 73 4.15 -3.53 -0.57
C LEU A 73 3.68 -4.05 -1.93
N LYS A 74 4.01 -5.29 -2.24
CA LYS A 74 3.42 -6.01 -3.37
C LYS A 74 2.15 -6.71 -2.91
N ALA A 75 1.01 -6.24 -3.41
CA ALA A 75 -0.28 -6.88 -3.27
C ALA A 75 -0.49 -7.89 -4.41
N SER A 76 -0.90 -9.11 -4.07
CA SER A 76 -1.38 -10.13 -5.00
C SER A 76 -2.87 -10.34 -4.78
N GLY A 77 -3.62 -10.50 -5.86
CA GLY A 77 -5.07 -10.54 -5.76
C GLY A 77 -5.74 -10.47 -7.12
N PHE A 78 -6.82 -9.70 -7.19
CA PHE A 78 -7.66 -9.64 -8.37
C PHE A 78 -8.00 -8.20 -8.72
N SER A 79 -7.80 -7.81 -9.98
CA SER A 79 -8.45 -6.63 -10.54
C SER A 79 -9.92 -6.96 -10.82
N VAL A 80 -10.77 -5.98 -10.57
CA VAL A 80 -12.22 -6.03 -10.80
C VAL A 80 -12.59 -4.82 -11.64
N ALA A 81 -13.15 -5.04 -12.82
CA ALA A 81 -13.58 -4.03 -13.77
C ALA A 81 -14.82 -4.53 -14.52
N ASP A 82 -15.34 -3.73 -15.44
CA ASP A 82 -16.54 -4.06 -16.24
C ASP A 82 -16.37 -5.32 -17.10
N ASP A 83 -15.14 -5.63 -17.52
CA ASP A 83 -14.79 -6.84 -18.27
C ASP A 83 -14.64 -8.08 -17.38
N GLY A 84 -14.78 -7.91 -16.06
CA GLY A 84 -14.83 -8.96 -15.06
C GLY A 84 -13.65 -8.94 -14.10
N ARG A 85 -13.21 -10.14 -13.70
CA ARG A 85 -12.22 -10.34 -12.64
C ARG A 85 -10.99 -11.04 -13.18
N ALA A 86 -9.82 -10.41 -13.06
CA ALA A 86 -8.54 -10.97 -13.49
C ALA A 86 -7.54 -11.06 -12.34
N LYS A 87 -6.72 -12.11 -12.32
CA LYS A 87 -5.62 -12.22 -11.34
C LYS A 87 -4.52 -11.23 -11.68
N GLY A 88 -3.98 -10.56 -10.67
CA GLY A 88 -2.93 -9.58 -10.88
C GLY A 88 -2.11 -9.27 -9.64
N THR A 89 -1.22 -8.29 -9.79
CA THR A 89 -0.45 -7.73 -8.68
C THR A 89 -0.42 -6.21 -8.78
N LEU A 90 -0.44 -5.55 -7.63
CA LEU A 90 -0.32 -4.11 -7.49
C LEU A 90 0.81 -3.81 -6.52
N THR A 91 1.68 -2.84 -6.83
CA THR A 91 2.75 -2.43 -5.90
C THR A 91 2.43 -1.05 -5.36
N LEU A 92 2.44 -0.92 -4.03
CA LEU A 92 2.20 0.32 -3.31
C LEU A 92 3.45 0.74 -2.55
N LYS A 93 3.89 1.98 -2.73
CA LYS A 93 5.06 2.53 -2.04
C LYS A 93 4.71 3.89 -1.45
N GLN A 94 4.55 3.95 -0.14
CA GLN A 94 4.38 5.22 0.55
C GLN A 94 5.74 5.90 0.68
N VAL A 95 5.87 7.05 0.04
CA VAL A 95 7.11 7.85 -0.01
C VAL A 95 7.13 8.86 1.13
N SER A 96 5.95 9.35 1.54
CA SER A 96 5.75 10.24 2.68
C SER A 96 4.36 10.04 3.29
N ALA A 97 4.05 10.74 4.39
CA ALA A 97 2.69 10.72 4.96
C ALA A 97 1.61 11.15 3.94
N ASP A 98 1.97 12.04 3.00
CA ASP A 98 1.07 12.66 2.04
C ASP A 98 1.30 12.19 0.59
N THR A 99 2.18 11.21 0.35
CA THR A 99 2.53 10.75 -1.00
C THR A 99 2.67 9.24 -1.07
N ILE A 100 1.96 8.62 -2.01
CA ILE A 100 2.05 7.20 -2.31
C ILE A 100 2.24 7.00 -3.82
N VAL A 101 3.06 6.03 -4.19
CA VAL A 101 3.26 5.59 -5.57
C VAL A 101 2.58 4.23 -5.73
N VAL A 102 1.71 4.11 -6.73
CA VAL A 102 0.98 2.88 -7.04
C VAL A 102 1.25 2.52 -8.51
N GLY A 103 1.93 1.38 -8.73
CA GLY A 103 2.55 1.11 -10.03
C GLY A 103 3.58 2.20 -10.36
N ASP A 104 3.36 2.91 -11.47
CA ASP A 104 4.20 4.04 -11.91
C ASP A 104 3.55 5.41 -11.67
N GLN A 105 2.35 5.45 -11.06
CA GLN A 105 1.62 6.69 -10.82
C GLN A 105 1.83 7.18 -9.39
N THR A 106 1.98 8.51 -9.26
CA THR A 106 2.07 9.18 -7.96
C THR A 106 0.71 9.73 -7.56
N TYR A 107 0.34 9.50 -6.31
CA TYR A 107 -0.87 10.02 -5.70
C TYR A 107 -0.54 10.80 -4.43
N TYR A 108 -1.32 11.85 -4.21
CA TYR A 108 -1.24 12.73 -3.06
C TYR A 108 -2.41 12.49 -2.13
N ARG A 109 -2.14 12.52 -0.82
CA ARG A 109 -3.17 12.32 0.19
C ARG A 109 -4.18 13.44 0.11
N CYS A 110 -5.45 13.08 -0.05
CA CYS A 110 -6.53 14.05 0.05
C CYS A 110 -6.73 14.36 1.53
N LYS A 111 -6.23 15.52 1.94
CA LYS A 111 -6.50 16.04 3.28
C LYS A 111 -8.00 16.30 3.34
N GLY A 112 -8.71 15.51 4.15
CA GLY A 112 -10.09 15.83 4.47
C GLY A 112 -10.11 17.27 4.98
N LYS A 113 -11.02 18.10 4.46
CA LYS A 113 -11.49 19.23 5.24
C LYS A 113 -12.10 18.61 6.50
N SER A 114 -11.30 18.58 7.57
CA SER A 114 -11.76 18.29 8.92
C SER A 114 -12.91 19.21 9.28
#